data_AF-A0AAV8WL51-F1
#
_entry.id   AF-A0AAV8WL51-F1
#
_cell.length_a   1.000
_cell.length_b   1.000
_cell.length_c   1.000
_cell.angle_alpha   90.00
_cell.angle_beta   90.00
_cell.angle_gamma   90.00
#
_symmetry.space_group_name_H-M   'P 1'
#
loop_
_entity.id
_entity.type
_entity.pdbx_description
1 polymer ?
#
loop_
_entity_poly.entity_id
_entity_poly.type
_entity_poly.pdbx_seq_one_letter_code
_entity_poly.pdbx_strand_id
1 'polypeptide(L)'
;MYSNGNLEEHQNNKYHKTAVERAKQFLKDFGKPELEIQNQLSKSRLKQIQENRKRLLPIIDTIITIGKQNIAFRGHRDDGFVDVPSVSSQQQSIANEGNFRAILKMRIRAGDNILGEHLKSASSRATYISKNHPKFYY
;
A
#
# COMPACT_ATOMS: atom_id res chain seq x y z
N MET A 1 46.99 -4.81 -19.07
CA MET A 1 45.65 -4.32 -19.47
C MET A 1 44.63 -5.41 -19.20
N TYR A 2 44.05 -5.46 -17.99
CA TYR A 2 43.07 -6.48 -17.62
C TYR A 2 41.99 -5.85 -16.73
N SER A 3 40.79 -5.60 -17.28
CA SER A 3 39.57 -5.43 -16.46
C SER A 3 38.25 -5.46 -17.25
N ASN A 4 38.26 -5.44 -18.58
CA ASN A 4 37.00 -5.40 -19.36
C ASN A 4 36.31 -6.77 -19.51
N GLY A 5 37.06 -7.87 -19.36
CA GLY A 5 36.53 -9.22 -19.56
C GLY A 5 35.48 -9.63 -18.52
N ASN A 6 35.62 -9.20 -17.27
CA ASN A 6 34.78 -9.72 -16.18
C ASN A 6 33.33 -9.19 -16.25
N LEU A 7 33.14 -7.94 -16.66
CA LEU A 7 31.81 -7.35 -16.89
C LEU A 7 31.19 -7.85 -18.20
N GLU A 8 31.99 -8.01 -19.26
CA GLU A 8 31.53 -8.57 -20.52
C GLU A 8 31.13 -10.04 -20.39
N GLU A 9 31.86 -10.80 -19.58
CA GLU A 9 31.56 -12.20 -19.28
C GLU A 9 30.32 -12.31 -18.36
N HIS A 10 30.20 -11.43 -17.36
CA HIS A 10 29.01 -11.31 -16.52
C HIS A 10 27.74 -11.03 -17.34
N GLN A 11 27.74 -10.02 -18.22
CA GLN A 11 26.56 -9.68 -19.04
C GLN A 11 26.21 -10.80 -20.02
N ASN A 12 27.22 -11.55 -20.48
CA ASN A 12 27.04 -12.63 -21.43
C ASN A 12 26.61 -13.94 -20.79
N ASN A 13 26.81 -14.07 -19.47
CA ASN A 13 26.41 -15.24 -18.71
C ASN A 13 24.89 -15.45 -18.79
N LYS A 14 24.50 -16.72 -18.95
CA LYS A 14 23.11 -17.14 -19.05
C LYS A 14 22.26 -16.63 -17.87
N TYR A 15 22.77 -16.64 -16.64
CA TYR A 15 21.97 -16.16 -15.50
C TYR A 15 21.62 -14.68 -15.63
N HIS A 16 22.56 -13.83 -16.08
CA HIS A 16 22.33 -12.40 -16.22
C HIS A 16 21.28 -12.15 -17.30
N LYS A 17 21.45 -12.75 -18.48
CA LYS A 17 20.47 -12.67 -19.58
C LYS A 17 19.08 -13.11 -19.13
N THR A 18 19.00 -14.26 -18.45
CA THR A 18 17.72 -14.78 -17.93
C THR A 18 17.12 -13.85 -16.87
N ALA A 19 17.93 -13.26 -15.99
CA ALA A 19 17.46 -12.31 -14.98
C ALA A 19 16.95 -11.01 -15.62
N VAL A 20 17.66 -10.49 -16.62
CA VAL A 20 17.26 -9.31 -17.38
C VAL A 20 15.97 -9.56 -18.17
N GLU A 21 15.85 -10.73 -18.82
CA GLU A 21 14.62 -11.14 -19.51
C GLU A 21 13.45 -11.24 -18.54
N ARG A 22 13.64 -11.89 -17.38
CA ARG A 22 12.62 -11.94 -16.33
C ARG A 22 12.24 -10.55 -15.82
N ALA A 23 13.20 -9.66 -15.63
CA ALA A 23 12.93 -8.28 -15.21
C ALA A 23 12.12 -7.52 -16.28
N LYS A 24 12.49 -7.65 -17.56
CA LYS A 24 11.74 -7.07 -18.68
C LYS A 24 10.32 -7.62 -18.76
N GLN A 25 10.16 -8.93 -18.61
CA GLN A 25 8.86 -9.59 -18.61
C GLN A 25 8.00 -9.13 -17.42
N PHE A 26 8.59 -9.05 -16.23
CA PHE A 26 7.93 -8.49 -15.06
C PHE A 26 7.44 -7.07 -15.31
N LEU A 27 8.26 -6.17 -15.84
CA LEU A 27 7.84 -4.80 -16.14
C LEU A 27 6.69 -4.74 -17.15
N LYS A 28 6.72 -5.62 -18.16
CA LYS A 28 5.67 -5.73 -19.18
C LYS A 28 4.34 -6.19 -18.59
N ASP A 29 4.38 -7.15 -17.67
CA ASP A 29 3.19 -7.76 -17.06
C ASP A 29 2.67 -6.94 -15.87
N PHE A 30 3.57 -6.27 -15.13
CA PHE A 30 3.23 -5.44 -13.98
C PHE A 30 2.27 -4.30 -14.35
N GLY A 31 2.44 -3.73 -15.55
CA GLY A 31 1.55 -2.70 -16.10
C GLY A 31 0.26 -3.23 -16.71
N LYS A 32 0.11 -4.56 -16.87
CA LYS A 32 -1.02 -5.22 -17.55
C LYS A 32 -1.51 -6.44 -16.76
N PRO A 33 -2.03 -6.25 -15.54
CA PRO A 33 -2.47 -7.35 -14.69
C PRO A 33 -3.58 -8.20 -15.35
N GLU A 34 -4.34 -7.66 -16.29
CA GLU A 34 -5.33 -8.39 -17.10
C GLU A 34 -4.74 -9.54 -17.94
N LEU A 35 -3.44 -9.48 -18.27
CA LEU A 35 -2.76 -10.51 -19.04
C LEU A 35 -2.25 -11.68 -18.18
N GLU A 36 -2.20 -11.53 -16.85
CA GLU A 36 -1.82 -12.61 -15.95
C GLU A 36 -2.78 -13.79 -16.11
N ILE A 37 -2.26 -15.00 -16.36
CA ILE A 37 -3.06 -16.20 -16.63
C ILE A 37 -4.15 -16.41 -15.57
N GLN A 38 -3.81 -16.19 -14.30
CA GLN A 38 -4.74 -16.32 -13.18
C GLN A 38 -5.89 -15.30 -13.24
N ASN A 39 -5.63 -14.09 -13.74
CA ASN A 39 -6.64 -13.03 -13.87
C ASN A 39 -7.50 -13.23 -15.14
N GLN A 40 -6.95 -13.83 -16.20
CA GLN A 40 -7.73 -14.27 -17.36
C GLN A 40 -8.72 -15.40 -17.00
N LEU A 41 -8.28 -16.33 -16.14
CA LEU A 41 -9.11 -17.41 -15.61
C LEU A 41 -10.14 -16.92 -14.57
N SER A 42 -9.84 -15.82 -13.87
CA SER A 42 -10.67 -15.28 -12.80
C SER A 42 -10.81 -13.75 -12.86
N LYS A 43 -11.88 -13.30 -13.52
CA LYS A 43 -12.25 -11.86 -13.55
C LYS A 43 -12.53 -11.30 -12.15
N SER A 44 -12.99 -12.13 -11.20
CA SER A 44 -13.23 -11.71 -9.82
C SER A 44 -11.93 -11.37 -9.08
N ARG A 45 -10.84 -12.11 -9.32
CA ARG A 45 -9.52 -11.81 -8.78
C ARG A 45 -9.00 -10.46 -9.26
N LEU A 46 -9.11 -10.16 -10.56
CA LEU A 46 -8.69 -8.87 -11.10
C LEU A 46 -9.47 -7.71 -10.46
N LYS A 47 -10.79 -7.87 -10.30
CA LYS A 47 -11.64 -6.89 -9.61
C LYS A 47 -11.17 -6.65 -8.17
N GLN A 48 -10.87 -7.71 -7.42
CA GLN A 48 -10.36 -7.61 -6.06
C GLN A 48 -9.01 -6.88 -5.97
N ILE A 49 -8.09 -7.17 -6.91
CA ILE A 49 -6.80 -6.46 -6.99
C ILE A 49 -7.02 -4.97 -7.22
N GLN A 50 -7.90 -4.61 -8.14
CA GLN A 50 -8.21 -3.22 -8.46
C GLN A 50 -8.85 -2.50 -7.25
N GLU A 51 -9.80 -3.13 -6.57
CA GLU A 51 -10.40 -2.57 -5.35
C GLU A 51 -9.38 -2.38 -4.24
N ASN A 52 -8.51 -3.37 -3.98
CA ASN A 52 -7.48 -3.26 -2.96
C ASN A 52 -6.46 -2.16 -3.29
N ARG A 53 -6.08 -2.00 -4.55
CA ARG A 53 -5.21 -0.89 -4.99
C ARG A 53 -5.87 0.47 -4.71
N LYS A 54 -7.15 0.63 -5.06
CA LYS A 54 -7.90 1.86 -4.77
C LYS A 54 -7.95 2.19 -3.28
N ARG A 55 -8.06 1.17 -2.42
CA ARG A 55 -8.05 1.33 -0.96
C ARG A 55 -6.66 1.70 -0.41
N LEU A 56 -5.59 1.14 -0.97
CA LEU A 56 -4.21 1.37 -0.51
C LEU A 56 -3.61 2.71 -0.96
N LEU A 57 -3.97 3.19 -2.15
CA LEU A 57 -3.47 4.46 -2.70
C LEU A 57 -3.56 5.63 -1.70
N PRO A 58 -4.74 5.96 -1.12
CA PRO A 58 -4.84 7.11 -0.21
C PRO A 58 -4.02 6.93 1.08
N ILE A 59 -3.80 5.68 1.52
CA ILE A 59 -2.98 5.35 2.69
C ILE A 59 -1.50 5.64 2.37
N ILE A 60 -1.00 5.12 1.25
CA ILE A 60 0.39 5.30 0.80
C ILE A 60 0.68 6.77 0.50
N ASP A 61 -0.23 7.47 -0.19
CA ASP A 61 -0.09 8.90 -0.47
C ASP A 61 0.05 9.72 0.81
N THR A 62 -0.69 9.35 1.85
CA THR A 62 -0.61 9.99 3.16
C THR A 62 0.74 9.75 3.82
N ILE A 63 1.28 8.52 3.76
CA ILE A 63 2.62 8.19 4.25
C ILE A 63 3.70 9.02 3.54
N ILE A 64 3.64 9.07 2.20
CA ILE A 64 4.59 9.84 1.38
C ILE A 64 4.52 11.32 1.73
N THR A 65 3.31 11.87 1.88
CA THR A 65 3.10 13.29 2.21
C THR A 65 3.72 13.64 3.56
N ILE A 66 3.43 12.84 4.60
CA ILE A 66 3.98 13.04 5.94
C ILE A 66 5.51 12.98 5.93
N GLY A 67 6.08 11.99 5.25
CA GLY A 67 7.53 11.85 5.11
C GLY A 67 8.19 13.03 4.39
N LYS A 68 7.60 13.49 3.28
CA LYS A 68 8.11 14.65 2.52
C LYS A 68 8.05 15.96 3.30
N GLN A 69 7.03 16.14 4.13
CA GLN A 69 6.83 17.35 4.92
C GLN A 69 7.54 17.30 6.28
N ASN A 70 8.29 16.23 6.58
CA ASN A 70 8.91 16.01 7.88
C ASN A 70 7.92 16.10 9.05
N ILE A 71 6.67 15.66 8.84
CA ILE A 71 5.64 15.63 9.87
C ILE A 71 5.81 14.33 10.66
N ALA A 72 5.71 14.39 11.99
CA ALA A 72 5.77 13.18 12.82
C ALA A 72 4.58 12.26 12.52
N PHE A 73 4.81 10.96 12.29
CA PHE A 73 3.72 10.02 11.96
C PHE A 73 2.75 9.78 13.11
N ARG A 74 3.28 9.61 14.32
CA ARG A 74 2.58 9.04 15.49
C ARG A 74 2.32 10.11 16.55
N GLY A 75 1.19 9.95 17.25
CA GLY A 75 0.83 10.72 18.43
C GLY A 75 1.12 9.93 19.71
N HIS A 76 0.61 10.41 20.84
CA HIS A 76 0.83 9.74 22.13
C HIS A 76 0.11 8.39 22.23
N ARG A 77 -1.05 8.25 21.57
CA ARG A 77 -1.77 6.99 21.39
C ARG A 77 -2.04 6.83 19.91
N ASP A 78 -1.73 5.69 19.29
CA ASP A 78 -1.95 5.46 17.86
C ASP A 78 -2.51 4.06 17.57
N ASP A 79 -3.05 3.43 18.61
CA ASP A 79 -3.70 2.13 18.63
C ASP A 79 -5.22 2.24 18.45
N GLY A 80 -5.89 1.09 18.32
CA GLY A 80 -7.34 1.01 18.21
C GLY A 80 -7.91 1.33 16.82
N PHE A 81 -9.24 1.29 16.73
CA PHE A 81 -10.00 1.59 15.51
C PHE A 81 -9.90 3.09 15.17
N VAL A 82 -9.87 3.43 13.88
CA VAL A 82 -10.01 4.84 13.47
C VAL A 82 -11.49 5.14 13.43
N ASP A 83 -11.96 5.97 14.35
CA ASP A 83 -13.32 6.50 14.28
C ASP A 83 -13.50 7.24 12.97
N VAL A 84 -14.18 6.60 12.02
CA VAL A 84 -14.54 7.19 10.74
C VAL A 84 -15.66 8.18 11.06
N PRO A 85 -15.46 9.50 10.86
CA PRO A 85 -16.44 10.49 11.28
C PRO A 85 -17.77 10.23 10.57
N SER A 86 -18.76 9.71 11.30
CA SER A 86 -20.16 9.86 10.93
C SER A 86 -20.56 11.29 11.28
N VAL A 87 -21.29 11.95 10.38
CA VAL A 87 -21.75 13.34 10.50
C VAL A 87 -22.47 13.61 11.84
N SER A 88 -22.90 12.57 12.55
CA SER A 88 -23.64 12.59 13.81
C SER A 88 -22.82 12.40 15.10
N SER A 89 -21.51 12.12 15.05
CA SER A 89 -20.71 11.79 16.25
C SER A 89 -19.69 12.89 16.57
N GLN A 90 -20.13 13.98 17.19
CA GLN A 90 -19.26 15.09 17.63
C GLN A 90 -18.39 14.79 18.85
N GLN A 91 -18.32 13.54 19.33
CA GLN A 91 -17.34 13.15 20.33
C GLN A 91 -16.02 12.83 19.65
N GLN A 92 -15.29 13.86 19.22
CA GLN A 92 -13.88 13.70 18.88
C GLN A 92 -13.12 13.36 20.15
N SER A 93 -12.55 12.16 20.19
CA SER A 93 -11.50 11.79 21.14
C SER A 93 -10.51 12.96 21.29
N ILE A 94 -10.35 13.47 22.51
CA ILE A 94 -9.37 14.53 22.87
C ILE A 94 -7.94 13.96 22.74
N ALA A 95 -7.78 12.64 22.65
CA ALA A 95 -6.49 12.00 22.53
C ALA A 95 -5.88 12.23 21.14
N ASN A 96 -4.63 12.69 21.13
CA ASN A 96 -3.86 12.84 19.91
C ASN A 96 -3.49 11.45 19.34
N GLU A 97 -4.27 11.03 18.35
CA GLU A 97 -4.12 9.77 17.59
C GLU A 97 -2.94 9.75 16.60
N GLY A 98 -2.21 10.87 16.48
CA GLY A 98 -1.11 11.04 15.54
C GLY A 98 -1.53 11.61 14.19
N ASN A 99 -0.57 12.24 13.52
CA ASN A 99 -0.83 12.97 12.27
C ASN A 99 -1.26 12.05 11.13
N PHE A 100 -0.80 10.79 11.12
CA PHE A 100 -1.24 9.82 10.13
C PHE A 100 -2.75 9.58 10.18
N ARG A 101 -3.30 9.26 11.36
CA ARG A 101 -4.73 9.05 11.55
C ARG A 101 -5.53 10.33 11.35
N ALA A 102 -4.99 11.47 11.80
CA ALA A 102 -5.62 12.78 11.61
C ALA A 102 -5.79 13.12 10.11
N ILE A 103 -4.77 12.88 9.29
CA ILE A 103 -4.82 13.14 7.86
C ILE A 103 -5.78 12.17 7.15
N LEU A 104 -5.81 10.88 7.53
CA LEU A 104 -6.81 9.96 6.98
C LEU A 104 -8.25 10.40 7.30
N LYS A 105 -8.52 10.82 8.55
CA LYS A 105 -9.81 11.40 8.95
C LYS A 105 -10.14 12.65 8.13
N MET A 106 -9.16 13.52 7.89
CA MET A 106 -9.32 14.71 7.05
C MET A 106 -9.66 14.35 5.60
N ARG A 107 -8.98 13.36 4.99
CA ARG A 107 -9.30 12.89 3.62
C ARG A 107 -10.73 12.38 3.51
N ILE A 108 -11.20 11.62 4.50
CA ILE A 108 -12.58 11.14 4.54
C ILE A 108 -13.56 12.32 4.62
N ARG A 109 -13.31 13.31 5.49
CA ARG A 109 -14.14 14.52 5.56
C ARG A 109 -14.11 15.33 4.26
N ALA A 110 -13.01 15.27 3.51
CA ALA A 110 -12.86 15.90 2.20
C ALA A 110 -13.49 15.10 1.05
N GLY A 111 -14.16 13.97 1.32
CA GLY A 111 -14.92 13.19 0.34
C GLY A 111 -14.25 11.91 -0.16
N ASP A 112 -13.19 11.43 0.49
CA ASP A 112 -12.58 10.12 0.18
C ASP A 112 -13.48 8.96 0.69
N ASN A 113 -14.57 8.73 -0.03
CA ASN A 113 -15.58 7.71 0.32
C ASN A 113 -15.01 6.30 0.26
N ILE A 114 -14.06 6.03 -0.65
CA ILE A 114 -13.42 4.71 -0.79
C ILE A 114 -12.61 4.39 0.47
N LEU A 115 -11.81 5.35 0.94
CA LEU A 115 -11.08 5.20 2.19
C LEU A 115 -12.06 5.08 3.38
N GLY A 116 -13.11 5.90 3.42
CA GLY A 116 -14.13 5.86 4.46
C GLY A 116 -14.84 4.52 4.57
N GLU A 117 -15.31 3.97 3.45
CA GLU A 117 -15.95 2.65 3.38
C GLU A 117 -14.97 1.54 3.74
N HIS A 118 -13.73 1.63 3.28
CA HIS A 118 -12.69 0.66 3.62
C HIS A 118 -12.44 0.60 5.13
N LEU A 119 -12.26 1.74 5.78
CA LEU A 119 -12.01 1.80 7.22
C LEU A 119 -13.22 1.35 8.05
N LYS A 120 -14.46 1.52 7.55
CA LYS A 120 -15.68 1.01 8.19
C LYS A 120 -15.87 -0.50 8.05
N SER A 121 -15.56 -1.06 6.88
CA SER A 121 -15.88 -2.44 6.52
C SER A 121 -14.73 -3.43 6.70
N ALA A 122 -13.49 -2.95 6.74
CA ALA A 122 -12.33 -3.82 6.87
C ALA A 122 -12.22 -4.40 8.28
N SER A 123 -11.81 -5.67 8.36
CA SER A 123 -11.35 -6.23 9.63
C SER A 123 -10.13 -5.46 10.13
N SER A 124 -9.90 -5.41 11.44
CA SER A 124 -8.79 -4.66 12.05
C SER A 124 -7.42 -4.93 11.41
N ARG A 125 -7.20 -6.18 10.94
CA ARG A 125 -5.97 -6.63 10.27
C ARG A 125 -5.85 -6.19 8.81
N ALA A 126 -6.95 -5.83 8.16
CA ALA A 126 -7.00 -5.44 6.76
C ALA A 126 -7.08 -3.91 6.56
N THR A 127 -7.02 -3.13 7.64
CA THR A 127 -7.04 -1.65 7.57
C THR A 127 -5.69 -1.05 7.18
N TYR A 128 -4.58 -1.77 7.37
CA TYR A 128 -3.22 -1.31 7.11
C TYR A 128 -2.77 -0.05 7.87
N ILE A 129 -3.43 0.27 9.00
CA ILE A 129 -3.15 1.46 9.82
C ILE A 129 -2.71 1.15 11.25
N SER A 130 -2.66 -0.13 11.64
CA SER A 130 -2.30 -0.53 13.01
C SER A 130 -0.78 -0.57 13.22
N LYS A 131 -0.36 -0.38 14.47
CA LYS A 131 1.05 -0.58 14.89
C LYS A 131 1.47 -2.06 14.86
N ASN A 132 0.53 -2.98 15.04
CA ASN A 132 0.80 -4.40 15.27
C ASN A 132 0.56 -5.19 13.98
N HIS A 133 1.62 -5.77 13.42
CA HIS A 133 1.49 -6.89 12.49
C HIS A 133 0.85 -8.09 13.21
N PRO A 134 -0.04 -8.85 12.56
CA PRO A 134 -0.35 -10.19 13.06
C PRO A 134 0.95 -11.00 13.09
N LYS A 135 1.33 -11.50 14.28
CA LYS A 135 2.32 -12.56 14.38
C LYS A 135 1.80 -13.72 13.51
N PHE A 136 2.44 -13.95 12.38
CA PHE A 136 2.26 -15.20 11.64
C PHE A 136 2.91 -16.27 12.51
N TYR A 137 2.10 -17.04 13.24
CA TYR A 137 2.55 -18.31 13.76
C TYR A 137 2.64 -19.24 12.55
N TYR A 138 3.86 -19.64 12.21
CA TYR A 138 4.13 -20.71 11.24
C TYR A 138 3.73 -22.06 11.82
#